data_AF-A0A3P1UHE8-F1
#
_entry.id   AF-A0A3P1UHE8-F1
#
_cell.length_a   1.000
_cell.length_b   1.000
_cell.length_c   1.000
_cell.angle_alpha   90.00
_cell.angle_beta   90.00
_cell.angle_gamma   90.00
#
_symmetry.space_group_name_H-M   'P 1'
#
loop_
_entity.id
_entity.type
_entity.pdbx_description
1 polymer ?
#
loop_
_entity_poly.entity_id
_entity_poly.type
_entity_poly.pdbx_seq_one_letter_code
_entity_poly.pdbx_strand_id
1 'polypeptide(L)'
;VGHTDSIGSNAYNFKLSRRRAESVKAKLLEFGLSEDRIVGIEAMGEEQPIATNETKEGRAQNRRVEFKLVQRETVQGTVATPEASENK
;
A
#
# COMPACT_ATOMS: atom_id res chain seq x y z
N VAL A 1 0.47 -2.70 2.22
CA VAL A 1 1.69 -2.91 3.04
C VAL A 1 2.29 -4.25 2.68
N GLY A 2 3.58 -4.30 2.34
CA GLY A 2 4.26 -5.56 2.01
C GLY A 2 5.05 -6.14 3.19
N HIS A 3 5.08 -7.46 3.29
CA HIS A 3 5.80 -8.20 4.33
C HIS A 3 6.61 -9.38 3.75
N THR A 4 7.61 -9.84 4.50
CA THR A 4 8.42 -11.03 4.20
C THR A 4 8.46 -11.98 5.39
N ASP A 5 9.04 -13.16 5.16
CA ASP A 5 9.52 -14.01 6.25
C ASP A 5 10.91 -13.53 6.71
N SER A 6 11.49 -14.25 7.67
CA SER A 6 12.80 -13.92 8.26
C SER A 6 14.01 -14.42 7.44
N ILE A 7 13.83 -14.83 6.19
CA ILE A 7 14.94 -15.38 5.39
C ILE A 7 15.58 -14.26 4.58
N GLY A 8 16.85 -13.98 4.88
CA GLY A 8 17.63 -12.92 4.24
C GLY A 8 18.02 -11.83 5.23
N SER A 9 18.71 -10.80 4.74
CA SER A 9 19.01 -9.63 5.57
C SER A 9 17.80 -8.71 5.69
N ASN A 10 17.67 -8.01 6.81
CA ASN A 10 16.62 -7.01 7.01
C ASN A 10 16.56 -6.00 5.85
N ALA A 11 17.70 -5.47 5.39
CA ALA A 11 17.77 -4.56 4.25
C ALA A 11 17.27 -5.18 2.93
N TYR A 12 17.54 -6.46 2.70
CA TYR A 12 17.00 -7.18 1.55
C TYR A 12 15.48 -7.35 1.67
N ASN A 13 15.00 -7.73 2.86
CA ASN A 13 13.59 -7.97 3.14
C ASN A 13 12.74 -6.69 3.05
N PHE A 14 13.26 -5.54 3.45
CA PHE A 14 12.63 -4.23 3.18
C PHE A 14 12.46 -3.96 1.68
N LYS A 15 13.50 -4.21 0.88
CA LYS A 15 13.42 -4.02 -0.59
C LYS A 15 12.46 -5.02 -1.22
N LEU A 16 12.44 -6.27 -0.75
CA LEU A 16 11.56 -7.32 -1.25
C LEU A 16 10.09 -7.04 -0.93
N SER A 17 9.78 -6.67 0.31
CA SER A 17 8.43 -6.29 0.71
C SER A 17 7.89 -5.11 -0.09
N ARG A 18 8.73 -4.08 -0.34
CA ARG A 18 8.36 -2.96 -1.21
C ARG A 18 7.98 -3.41 -2.62
N ARG A 19 8.84 -4.19 -3.28
CA ARG A 19 8.59 -4.71 -4.64
C ARG A 19 7.31 -5.55 -4.72
N ARG A 20 7.01 -6.35 -3.70
CA ARG A 20 5.75 -7.11 -3.62
C ARG A 20 4.53 -6.19 -3.57
N ALA A 21 4.58 -5.16 -2.72
CA ALA A 21 3.48 -4.20 -2.61
C ALA A 21 3.30 -3.36 -3.90
N GLU A 22 4.39 -3.00 -4.57
CA GLU A 22 4.37 -2.34 -5.89
C GLU A 22 3.74 -3.23 -6.96
N SER A 23 4.09 -4.53 -7.00
CA SER A 23 3.48 -5.48 -7.93
C SER A 23 1.97 -5.62 -7.71
N VAL A 24 1.52 -5.60 -6.46
CA VAL A 24 0.09 -5.64 -6.14
C VAL A 24 -0.60 -4.32 -6.53
N LYS A 25 0.02 -3.16 -6.27
CA LYS A 25 -0.48 -1.87 -6.76
C LYS A 25 -0.69 -1.91 -8.27
N ALA A 26 0.32 -2.35 -9.04
CA ALA A 26 0.23 -2.43 -10.49
C ALA A 26 -0.94 -3.30 -10.95
N LYS A 27 -1.15 -4.47 -10.31
CA LYS A 27 -2.30 -5.33 -10.62
C LYS A 27 -3.65 -4.72 -10.28
N LEU A 28 -3.76 -3.94 -9.21
CA LEU A 28 -5.00 -3.23 -8.91
C LEU A 28 -5.32 -2.16 -9.95
N LEU A 29 -4.31 -1.43 -10.43
CA LEU A 29 -4.49 -0.46 -11.52
C LEU A 29 -4.95 -1.16 -12.81
N GLU A 30 -4.35 -2.31 -13.15
CA GLU A 30 -4.78 -3.13 -14.29
C GLU A 30 -6.24 -3.61 -14.16
N PHE A 31 -6.72 -3.87 -12.94
CA PHE A 31 -8.11 -4.23 -12.68
C PHE A 31 -9.07 -3.02 -12.65
N GLY A 32 -8.59 -1.82 -12.95
CA GLY A 32 -9.40 -0.61 -13.05
C GLY A 32 -9.57 0.15 -11.75
N LEU A 33 -8.80 -0.17 -10.70
CA LEU A 33 -8.74 0.70 -9.53
C LEU A 33 -8.04 2.00 -9.92
N SER A 34 -8.71 3.13 -9.77
CA SER A 34 -8.12 4.43 -10.06
C SER A 34 -6.94 4.70 -9.12
N GLU A 35 -5.84 5.24 -9.67
CA GLU A 35 -4.60 5.46 -8.91
C GLU A 35 -4.81 6.45 -7.77
N ASP A 36 -5.69 7.42 -7.95
CA ASP A 36 -6.06 8.35 -6.91
C ASP A 36 -6.62 7.63 -5.69
N ARG A 37 -7.13 6.39 -5.74
CA ARG A 37 -7.60 5.66 -4.55
C ARG A 37 -6.49 5.00 -3.73
N ILE A 38 -5.26 4.96 -4.26
CA ILE A 38 -4.12 4.34 -3.60
C ILE A 38 -3.31 5.44 -2.91
N VAL A 39 -3.44 5.54 -1.59
CA VAL A 39 -2.76 6.59 -0.80
C VAL A 39 -1.24 6.41 -0.77
N GLY A 40 -0.77 5.16 -0.77
CA GLY A 40 0.67 4.89 -0.73
C GLY A 40 1.02 3.42 -0.61
N ILE A 41 2.33 3.16 -0.62
CA ILE A 41 2.92 1.85 -0.42
C ILE A 41 3.81 1.90 0.81
N GLU A 42 3.63 0.94 1.70
CA GLU A 42 4.47 0.71 2.87
C GLU A 42 5.18 -0.64 2.75
N ALA A 43 6.41 -0.72 3.24
CA ALA A 43 7.23 -1.92 3.28
C ALA A 43 7.70 -2.16 4.71
N MET A 44 7.43 -3.34 5.25
CA MET A 44 7.74 -3.68 6.65
C MET A 44 8.83 -4.76 6.77
N GLY A 45 9.33 -5.30 5.64
CA GLY A 45 10.24 -6.43 5.65
C GLY A 45 9.72 -7.58 6.52
N GLU A 46 10.57 -8.07 7.40
CA GLU A 46 10.29 -9.18 8.33
C GLU A 46 9.83 -8.71 9.72
N GLU A 47 9.69 -7.40 9.95
CA GLU A 47 9.55 -6.81 11.30
C GLU A 47 8.17 -7.00 11.93
N GLN A 48 7.17 -7.40 11.12
CA GLN A 48 5.79 -7.63 11.57
C GLN A 48 5.32 -9.03 11.18
N PRO A 49 5.86 -10.09 11.83
CA PRO A 49 5.42 -11.46 11.61
C PRO A 49 4.03 -11.68 12.22
N ILE A 50 3.21 -12.46 11.53
CA ILE A 50 1.89 -12.90 12.01
C ILE A 50 1.89 -14.37 12.44
N ALA A 51 2.95 -15.10 12.11
CA ALA A 51 3.18 -16.49 12.48
C ALA A 51 4.66 -16.73 12.79
N THR A 52 4.98 -17.87 13.41
CA THR A 52 6.37 -18.26 13.68
C THR A 52 7.18 -18.37 12.38
N ASN A 53 8.41 -17.85 12.38
CA ASN A 53 9.33 -18.03 11.26
C ASN A 53 10.10 -19.37 11.32
N GLU A 54 9.91 -20.16 12.37
CA GLU A 54 10.61 -21.44 12.56
C GLU A 54 10.08 -22.51 11.59
N THR A 55 8.78 -22.50 11.29
CA THR A 55 8.15 -23.49 10.40
C THR A 55 8.04 -22.96 8.97
N LYS A 56 7.98 -23.88 7.99
CA LYS A 56 7.79 -23.49 6.57
C LYS A 56 6.43 -22.82 6.36
N GLU A 57 5.44 -23.32 7.08
CA GLU A 57 4.05 -22.89 7.06
C GLU A 57 3.92 -21.48 7.61
N GLY A 58 4.54 -21.19 8.76
CA GLY A 58 4.51 -19.85 9.35
C GLY A 58 5.27 -18.82 8.51
N ARG A 59 6.41 -19.19 7.91
CA ARG A 59 7.08 -18.35 6.92
C ARG A 59 6.19 -18.05 5.71
N ALA A 60 5.44 -19.04 5.23
CA ALA A 60 4.50 -18.83 4.13
C ALA A 60 3.41 -17.82 4.48
N GLN A 61 2.88 -17.88 5.70
CA GLN A 61 1.91 -16.90 6.19
C GLN A 61 2.51 -15.49 6.31
N ASN A 62 3.77 -15.37 6.72
CA ASN A 62 4.46 -14.08 6.82
C ASN A 62 4.73 -13.42 5.46
N ARG A 63 4.88 -14.19 4.38
CA ARG A 63 5.03 -13.68 3.00
C ARG A 63 3.69 -13.20 2.43
N ARG A 64 3.24 -12.02 2.86
CA ARG A 64 1.92 -11.46 2.53
C ARG A 64 1.97 -9.99 2.09
N VAL A 65 0.86 -9.53 1.54
CA VAL A 65 0.57 -8.11 1.29
C VAL A 65 -0.78 -7.81 1.94
N GLU A 66 -0.84 -6.74 2.75
CA GLU A 66 -2.05 -6.30 3.43
C GLU A 66 -2.60 -5.01 2.81
N PHE A 67 -3.93 -4.88 2.79
CA PHE A 67 -4.60 -3.65 2.41
C PHE A 67 -5.11 -2.92 3.65
N LYS A 68 -4.71 -1.65 3.81
CA LYS A 68 -5.23 -0.76 4.85
C LYS A 68 -6.18 0.23 4.18
N LEU A 69 -7.46 0.16 4.57
CA LEU A 69 -8.46 1.14 4.16
C LEU A 69 -8.32 2.35 5.07
N VAL A 70 -8.09 3.51 4.47
CA VAL A 70 -8.00 4.79 5.19
C VAL A 70 -9.11 5.70 4.69
N GLN A 71 -9.79 6.36 5.62
CA GLN A 71 -10.68 7.46 5.24
C GLN A 71 -9.81 8.66 4.88
N ARG A 72 -10.09 9.26 3.73
CA ARG A 72 -9.60 10.60 3.45
C ARG A 72 -10.55 11.56 4.13
N GLU A 73 -10.07 12.29 5.12
CA GLU A 73 -10.73 13.52 5.51
C GLU A 73 -10.66 14.45 4.30
N THR A 74 -11.83 14.78 3.74
CA THR A 74 -11.91 15.84 2.74
C THR A 74 -11.55 17.13 3.44
N VAL A 75 -10.40 17.71 3.10
CA VAL A 75 -10.10 19.08 3.50
C VAL A 75 -11.17 19.95 2.83
N GLN A 76 -12.15 20.40 3.59
CA GLN A 76 -13.17 21.33 3.11
C GLN A 76 -12.48 22.60 2.62
N GLY A 77 -12.68 22.94 1.34
CA GLY A 77 -12.35 24.26 0.79
C GLY A 77 -11.34 24.24 -0.35
N THR A 78 -11.83 24.06 -1.58
CA THR A 78 -11.68 24.99 -2.72
C THR A 78 -12.32 24.35 -3.95
N VAL A 79 -13.63 24.53 -4.09
CA VAL A 79 -14.26 24.55 -5.42
C VAL A 79 -14.74 25.98 -5.60
N ALA A 80 -13.82 26.85 -6.00
CA ALA A 80 -14.18 28.15 -6.53
C ALA A 80 -14.58 27.93 -7.99
N THR A 81 -15.87 27.72 -8.21
CA THR A 81 -16.52 27.91 -9.51
C THR A 81 -16.32 29.38 -9.90
N PRO A 82 -15.80 29.74 -11.09
CA PRO A 82 -16.05 31.06 -11.61
C PRO A 82 -17.49 31.07 -12.14
N GLU A 83 -18.44 31.46 -11.29
CA GLU A 83 -19.74 31.92 -11.76
C GLU A 83 -19.54 33.24 -12.51
N ALA A 84 -20.13 33.30 -13.71
CA ALA A 84 -20.13 34.45 -14.59
C ALA A 84 -20.70 35.70 -13.90
N SER A 85 -20.05 36.85 -14.09
CA SER A 85 -20.70 38.15 -13.93
C SER A 85 -20.80 38.78 -15.32
N GLU A 86 -22.00 38.71 -15.89
CA GLU A 86 -22.53 39.82 -16.69
C GLU A 86 -22.37 41.12 -15.89
N ASN A 87 -21.93 42.20 -16.54
CA ASN A 87 -22.34 43.54 -16.15
C ASN A 87 -22.11 44.56 -17.28
N LYS A 88 -23.24 45.09 -17.74
CA LYS A 88 -23.53 46.39 -18.36
C LYS A 88 -23.21 46.64 -19.84
#